data_AF-A0A3D4R1M4-F1
#
_entry.id   AF-A0A3D4R1M4-F1
#
_cell.length_a   1.000
_cell.length_b   1.000
_cell.length_c   1.000
_cell.angle_alpha   90.00
_cell.angle_beta   90.00
_cell.angle_gamma   90.00
#
_symmetry.space_group_name_H-M   'P 1'
#
loop_
_entity.id
_entity.type
_entity.pdbx_description
1 polymer ?
#
loop_
_entity_poly.entity_id
_entity_poly.type
_entity_poly.pdbx_seq_one_letter_code
_entity_poly.pdbx_strand_id
1 'polypeptide(L)'
;MAVSRALRREDNVIHLTYEDMIMIKKEIISRNPLLNLGFENEYILQSGGLGAVLAHAGVGKTALLVQMALHAMMNEQPVLHVSLNDAVSKVDVWYRELFHDMASKYDSAEITEYWENILTYRFIMTFRVEGFSVPKLEERLTDLMQQNIFKPYVVILDGLKFDES
;
A
#
# COMPACT_ATOMS: atom_id res chain seq x y z
N MET A 1 14.96 7.05 -35.91
CA MET A 1 15.98 6.13 -35.35
C MET A 1 16.09 6.41 -33.86
N ALA A 2 15.29 5.72 -33.05
CA ALA A 2 15.40 5.80 -31.59
C ALA A 2 16.49 4.81 -31.17
N VAL A 3 17.59 5.34 -30.62
CA VAL A 3 18.69 4.53 -30.09
C VAL A 3 18.20 3.90 -28.80
N SER A 4 17.95 2.60 -28.81
CA SER A 4 17.79 1.80 -27.61
C SER A 4 19.07 1.94 -26.78
N ARG A 5 19.04 2.72 -25.69
CA ARG A 5 20.13 2.72 -24.72
C ARG A 5 20.09 1.39 -23.98
N ALA A 6 20.94 0.48 -24.44
CA ALA A 6 21.13 -0.84 -23.87
C ALA A 6 21.53 -0.71 -22.38
N LEU A 7 20.84 -1.49 -21.55
CA LEU A 7 21.18 -1.82 -20.18
C LEU A 7 22.69 -2.07 -20.05
N ARG A 8 23.40 -1.24 -19.27
CA ARG A 8 24.80 -1.49 -18.95
C ARG A 8 24.87 -2.51 -17.81
N ARG A 9 25.22 -3.75 -18.15
CA ARG A 9 25.64 -4.78 -17.19
C ARG A 9 27.13 -4.61 -16.94
N GLU A 10 27.50 -4.10 -15.77
CA GLU A 10 28.81 -4.36 -15.17
C GLU A 10 28.56 -5.31 -13.99
N ASP A 11 29.28 -6.45 -13.97
CA ASP A 11 29.33 -7.39 -12.85
C ASP A 11 28.01 -7.96 -12.31
N ASN A 12 27.12 -8.47 -13.18
CA ASN A 12 25.83 -9.09 -12.81
C ASN A 12 24.88 -8.18 -11.99
N VAL A 13 25.23 -6.92 -11.78
CA VAL A 13 24.39 -5.92 -11.13
C VAL A 13 23.68 -5.13 -12.22
N ILE A 14 22.35 -5.12 -12.18
CA ILE A 14 21.55 -4.22 -13.00
C ILE A 14 21.44 -2.92 -12.22
N HIS A 15 22.05 -1.86 -12.72
CA HIS A 15 21.87 -0.54 -12.17
C HIS A 15 20.62 0.10 -12.78
N LEU A 16 19.55 0.15 -11.99
CA LEU A 16 18.37 0.93 -12.36
C LEU A 16 18.75 2.40 -12.47
N THR A 17 18.29 3.03 -13.55
CA THR A 17 18.39 4.48 -13.64
C THR A 17 17.23 5.10 -12.90
N TYR A 18 17.45 6.31 -12.37
CA TYR A 18 16.41 7.11 -11.74
C TYR A 18 15.19 7.35 -12.67
N GLU A 19 15.40 7.36 -13.99
CA GLU A 19 14.33 7.57 -14.97
C GLU A 19 13.37 6.38 -15.08
N ASP A 20 13.87 5.14 -14.95
CA ASP A 20 13.07 3.92 -15.04
C ASP A 20 12.12 3.81 -13.84
N MET A 21 12.62 4.13 -12.63
CA MET A 21 11.79 4.21 -11.43
C MET A 21 10.71 5.30 -11.53
N ILE A 22 11.01 6.44 -12.16
CA ILE A 22 10.02 7.51 -12.38
C ILE A 22 8.91 7.05 -13.33
N MET A 23 9.24 6.31 -14.38
CA MET A 23 8.26 5.81 -15.36
C MET A 23 7.33 4.77 -14.74
N ILE A 24 7.86 3.79 -14.00
CA ILE A 24 7.08 2.80 -13.27
C ILE A 24 6.16 3.48 -12.25
N LYS A 25 6.72 4.41 -11.45
CA LYS A 25 5.96 5.18 -10.45
C LYS A 25 4.82 5.97 -11.10
N LYS A 26 5.08 6.70 -12.19
CA LYS A 26 4.05 7.48 -12.91
C LYS A 26 2.93 6.60 -13.47
N GLU A 27 3.26 5.50 -14.12
CA GLU A 27 2.26 4.64 -14.74
C GLU A 27 1.41 3.91 -13.70
N ILE A 28 1.99 3.44 -12.59
CA ILE A 28 1.19 2.80 -11.53
C ILE A 28 0.34 3.84 -10.79
N ILE A 29 0.89 5.03 -10.49
CA ILE A 29 0.12 6.14 -9.88
C ILE A 29 -1.04 6.57 -10.78
N SER A 30 -0.86 6.61 -12.10
CA SER A 30 -1.93 6.98 -13.04
C SER A 30 -3.13 6.02 -13.02
N ARG A 31 -2.96 4.80 -12.50
CA ARG A 31 -4.01 3.81 -12.32
C ARG A 31 -4.67 3.87 -10.94
N ASN A 32 -4.47 4.95 -10.19
CA ASN A 32 -5.08 5.16 -8.89
C ASN A 32 -6.63 5.01 -9.02
N PRO A 33 -7.24 4.03 -8.34
CA PRO A 33 -8.68 3.75 -8.46
C PRO A 33 -9.53 4.96 -8.04
N LEU A 34 -9.02 5.86 -7.21
CA LEU A 34 -9.74 7.04 -6.75
C LEU A 34 -10.01 8.02 -7.90
N LEU A 35 -9.07 8.16 -8.84
CA LEU A 35 -9.28 8.99 -10.03
C LEU A 35 -10.41 8.41 -10.90
N ASN A 36 -10.47 7.08 -11.04
CA ASN A 36 -11.55 6.40 -11.77
C ASN A 36 -12.91 6.47 -11.06
N LEU A 37 -12.91 6.68 -9.74
CA LEU A 37 -14.12 6.89 -8.93
C LEU A 37 -14.59 8.36 -8.95
N GLY A 38 -13.92 9.24 -9.69
CA GLY A 38 -14.31 10.64 -9.87
C GLY A 38 -13.77 11.59 -8.81
N PHE A 39 -12.78 11.19 -8.02
CA PHE A 39 -12.09 12.09 -7.10
C PHE A 39 -11.07 12.94 -7.85
N GLU A 40 -11.03 14.24 -7.53
CA GLU A 40 -10.13 15.21 -8.19
C GLU A 40 -8.66 15.04 -7.79
N ASN A 41 -8.41 14.36 -6.66
CA ASN A 41 -7.08 14.20 -6.07
C ASN A 41 -6.72 12.72 -5.90
N GLU A 42 -5.42 12.45 -5.92
CA GLU A 42 -4.86 11.12 -5.65
C GLU A 42 -5.11 10.63 -4.20
N TYR A 43 -5.43 11.58 -3.30
CA TYR A 43 -5.89 11.33 -1.94
C TYR A 43 -7.27 11.96 -1.71
N ILE A 44 -8.24 11.16 -1.25
CA ILE A 44 -9.59 11.65 -0.89
C ILE A 44 -9.55 12.51 0.38
N LEU A 45 -8.68 12.16 1.33
CA LEU A 45 -8.65 12.75 2.66
C LEU A 45 -7.48 13.72 2.80
N GLN A 46 -7.74 14.87 3.40
CA GLN A 46 -6.69 15.77 3.88
C GLN A 46 -6.00 15.18 5.11
N SER A 47 -4.86 15.76 5.52
CA SER A 47 -4.18 15.38 6.76
C SER A 47 -5.13 15.44 7.96
N GLY A 48 -5.21 14.36 8.73
CA GLY A 48 -6.15 14.21 9.86
C GLY A 48 -7.59 13.89 9.46
N GLY A 49 -7.89 13.77 8.16
CA GLY A 49 -9.20 13.37 7.68
C GLY A 49 -9.52 11.90 7.98
N LEU A 50 -10.81 11.61 8.18
CA LEU A 50 -11.35 10.27 8.39
C LEU A 50 -12.33 9.96 7.26
N GLY A 51 -12.23 8.76 6.69
CA GLY A 51 -13.13 8.25 5.67
C GLY A 51 -13.52 6.80 5.94
N ALA A 52 -14.64 6.37 5.36
CA ALA A 52 -15.15 5.02 5.50
C ALA A 52 -15.43 4.41 4.12
N VAL A 53 -15.05 3.14 3.95
CA VAL A 53 -15.36 2.33 2.77
C VAL A 53 -16.39 1.28 3.17
N LEU A 54 -17.60 1.39 2.63
CA LEU A 54 -18.75 0.54 2.97
C LEU A 54 -19.18 -0.25 1.73
N ALA A 55 -19.29 -1.56 1.86
CA ALA A 55 -19.83 -2.44 0.82
C ALA A 55 -20.18 -3.82 1.41
N HIS A 56 -20.97 -4.60 0.68
CA HIS A 56 -21.25 -6.00 1.04
C HIS A 56 -19.98 -6.86 1.05
N ALA A 57 -20.04 -8.02 1.70
CA ALA A 57 -18.97 -9.01 1.65
C ALA A 57 -18.68 -9.44 0.21
N GLY A 58 -17.40 -9.60 -0.14
CA GLY A 58 -16.98 -10.02 -1.48
C GLY A 58 -16.92 -8.92 -2.55
N VAL A 59 -17.35 -7.68 -2.27
CA VAL A 59 -17.36 -6.57 -3.26
C VAL A 59 -15.96 -5.97 -3.54
N GLY A 60 -14.95 -6.32 -2.74
CA GLY A 60 -13.57 -5.84 -2.95
C GLY A 60 -13.14 -4.66 -2.07
N LYS A 61 -13.74 -4.50 -0.87
CA LYS A 61 -13.33 -3.46 0.10
C LYS A 61 -11.84 -3.52 0.43
N THR A 62 -11.37 -4.70 0.83
CA THR A 62 -9.95 -4.94 1.12
C THR A 62 -9.08 -4.63 -0.09
N ALA A 63 -9.50 -5.01 -1.29
CA ALA A 63 -8.77 -4.70 -2.50
C ALA A 63 -8.64 -3.17 -2.70
N LEU A 64 -9.73 -2.41 -2.58
CA LEU A 64 -9.68 -0.94 -2.67
C LEU A 64 -8.75 -0.33 -1.61
N LEU A 65 -8.87 -0.75 -0.35
CA LEU A 65 -8.00 -0.26 0.73
C LEU A 65 -6.52 -0.57 0.47
N VAL A 66 -6.21 -1.78 -0.01
CA VAL A 66 -4.84 -2.18 -0.34
C VAL A 66 -4.33 -1.40 -1.55
N GLN A 67 -5.15 -1.09 -2.55
CA GLN A 67 -4.75 -0.22 -3.66
C GLN A 67 -4.42 1.20 -3.19
N MET A 68 -5.22 1.77 -2.27
CA MET A 68 -4.91 3.06 -1.64
C MET A 68 -3.60 3.00 -0.85
N ALA A 69 -3.36 1.91 -0.13
CA ALA A 69 -2.11 1.69 0.59
C ALA A 69 -0.90 1.61 -0.33
N LEU A 70 -1.00 0.82 -1.42
CA LEU A 70 0.05 0.70 -2.42
C LEU A 70 0.37 2.07 -3.01
N HIS A 71 -0.65 2.85 -3.38
CA HIS A 71 -0.48 4.21 -3.89
C HIS A 71 0.32 5.09 -2.90
N ALA A 72 -0.02 5.04 -1.60
CA ALA A 72 0.73 5.76 -0.57
C ALA A 72 2.18 5.26 -0.43
N MET A 73 2.39 3.94 -0.39
CA MET A 73 3.72 3.33 -0.32
C MET A 73 4.61 3.72 -1.52
N MET A 74 4.05 3.75 -2.73
CA MET A 74 4.76 4.18 -3.95
C MET A 74 5.13 5.68 -3.94
N ASN A 75 4.36 6.48 -3.18
CA ASN A 75 4.67 7.87 -2.86
C ASN A 75 5.55 8.03 -1.61
N GLU A 76 6.19 6.95 -1.16
CA GLU A 76 7.11 6.94 0.00
C GLU A 76 6.43 7.42 1.29
N GLN A 77 5.10 7.24 1.37
CA GLN A 77 4.31 7.56 2.55
C GLN A 77 4.12 6.30 3.39
N PRO A 78 4.58 6.26 4.66
CA PRO A 78 4.41 5.11 5.52
C PRO A 78 2.93 4.78 5.78
N VAL A 79 2.54 3.52 5.59
CA VAL A 79 1.19 3.00 5.81
C VAL A 79 1.17 2.01 6.95
N LEU A 80 0.34 2.28 7.95
CA LEU A 80 -0.06 1.29 8.95
C LEU A 80 -1.37 0.64 8.50
N HIS A 81 -1.31 -0.64 8.14
CA HIS A 81 -2.50 -1.44 7.85
C HIS A 81 -2.86 -2.27 9.09
N VAL A 82 -3.99 -1.95 9.70
CA VAL A 82 -4.56 -2.69 10.83
C VAL A 82 -5.64 -3.63 10.32
N SER A 83 -5.42 -4.93 10.44
CA SER A 83 -6.41 -5.97 10.11
C SER A 83 -7.05 -6.51 11.38
N LEU A 84 -8.39 -6.55 11.43
CA LEU A 84 -9.14 -7.05 12.59
C LEU A 84 -9.51 -8.54 12.52
N ASN A 85 -9.44 -9.15 11.34
CA ASN A 85 -9.88 -10.53 11.12
C ASN A 85 -8.81 -11.42 10.46
N ASP A 86 -7.93 -10.81 9.67
CA ASP A 86 -7.00 -11.55 8.83
C ASP A 86 -5.60 -11.54 9.43
N ALA A 87 -4.94 -12.70 9.41
CA ALA A 87 -3.54 -12.83 9.76
C ALA A 87 -2.65 -12.04 8.78
N VAL A 88 -1.46 -11.67 9.23
CA VAL A 88 -0.47 -10.91 8.42
C VAL A 88 -0.24 -11.56 7.05
N SER A 89 -0.13 -12.89 7.00
CA SER A 89 0.10 -13.64 5.75
C SER A 89 -1.02 -13.45 4.72
N LYS A 90 -2.28 -13.34 5.16
CA LYS A 90 -3.42 -13.14 4.25
C LYS A 90 -3.47 -11.69 3.75
N VAL A 91 -3.18 -10.72 4.61
CA VAL A 91 -3.04 -9.32 4.19
C VAL A 91 -1.90 -9.20 3.18
N ASP A 92 -0.76 -9.84 3.43
CA ASP A 92 0.39 -9.80 2.53
C ASP A 92 0.09 -10.37 1.14
N VAL A 93 -0.70 -11.45 1.04
CA VAL A 93 -1.18 -12.00 -0.24
C VAL A 93 -1.90 -10.93 -1.06
N TRP A 94 -2.84 -10.19 -0.46
CA TRP A 94 -3.57 -9.12 -1.16
C TRP A 94 -2.65 -8.07 -1.75
N TYR A 95 -1.66 -7.62 -0.97
CA TYR A 95 -0.69 -6.64 -1.42
C TYR A 95 0.14 -7.14 -2.59
N ARG A 96 0.66 -8.37 -2.51
CA ARG A 96 1.46 -8.98 -3.57
C ARG A 96 0.65 -9.19 -4.85
N GLU A 97 -0.57 -9.71 -4.73
CA GLU A 97 -1.44 -9.97 -5.89
C GLU A 97 -1.81 -8.67 -6.60
N LEU A 98 -2.24 -7.65 -5.87
CA LEU A 98 -2.63 -6.37 -6.47
C LEU A 98 -1.43 -5.62 -7.06
N PHE A 99 -0.28 -5.64 -6.39
CA PHE A 99 0.93 -5.05 -6.95
C PHE A 99 1.37 -5.77 -8.23
N HIS A 100 1.35 -7.11 -8.22
CA HIS A 100 1.72 -7.90 -9.40
C HIS A 100 0.77 -7.64 -10.58
N ASP A 101 -0.53 -7.52 -10.33
CA ASP A 101 -1.52 -7.19 -11.36
C ASP A 101 -1.25 -5.80 -11.97
N MET A 102 -0.95 -4.80 -11.13
CA MET A 102 -0.56 -3.45 -11.58
C MET A 102 0.72 -3.45 -12.42
N ALA A 103 1.71 -4.24 -12.00
CA ALA A 103 3.04 -4.29 -12.59
C ALA A 103 3.21 -5.33 -13.72
N SER A 104 2.16 -6.06 -14.08
CA SER A 104 2.17 -7.19 -15.03
C SER A 104 2.76 -6.91 -16.43
N LYS A 105 3.03 -5.65 -16.77
CA LYS A 105 3.57 -5.22 -18.07
C LYS A 105 5.08 -4.92 -18.07
N TYR A 106 5.77 -4.93 -16.93
CA TYR A 106 7.21 -4.61 -16.84
C TYR A 106 8.09 -5.85 -16.70
N ASP A 107 9.41 -5.66 -16.80
CA ASP A 107 10.38 -6.74 -16.60
C ASP A 107 10.38 -7.25 -15.15
N SER A 108 10.45 -8.58 -15.01
CA SER A 108 10.36 -9.27 -13.72
C SER A 108 11.42 -8.85 -12.69
N ALA A 109 12.64 -8.49 -13.12
CA ALA A 109 13.72 -8.15 -12.20
C ALA A 109 13.50 -6.77 -11.56
N GLU A 110 13.13 -5.78 -12.38
CA GLU A 110 12.90 -4.40 -11.96
C GLU A 110 11.70 -4.28 -11.01
N ILE A 111 10.62 -5.02 -11.31
CA ILE A 111 9.43 -5.09 -10.45
C ILE A 111 9.78 -5.65 -9.08
N THR A 112 10.64 -6.68 -9.03
CA THR A 112 11.01 -7.34 -7.77
C THR A 112 11.80 -6.40 -6.88
N GLU A 113 12.78 -5.69 -7.42
CA GLU A 113 13.54 -4.69 -6.68
C GLU A 113 12.65 -3.54 -6.19
N TYR A 114 11.76 -3.03 -7.06
CA TYR A 114 10.82 -1.99 -6.67
C TYR A 114 9.88 -2.44 -5.55
N TRP A 115 9.37 -3.68 -5.63
CA TRP A 115 8.55 -4.29 -4.59
C TRP A 115 9.25 -4.31 -3.24
N GLU A 116 10.50 -4.81 -3.19
CA GLU A 116 11.30 -4.86 -1.98
C GLU A 116 11.52 -3.47 -1.36
N ASN A 117 11.75 -2.46 -2.20
CA ASN A 117 11.92 -1.09 -1.74
C ASN A 117 10.66 -0.52 -1.10
N ILE A 118 9.49 -0.67 -1.74
CA ILE A 118 8.24 -0.09 -1.21
C ILE A 118 7.72 -0.81 0.04
N LEU A 119 8.11 -2.07 0.26
CA LEU A 119 7.75 -2.83 1.47
C LEU A 119 8.18 -2.15 2.78
N THR A 120 9.25 -1.36 2.75
CA THR A 120 9.75 -0.62 3.92
C THR A 120 8.78 0.45 4.41
N TYR A 121 7.87 0.92 3.55
CA TYR A 121 6.83 1.90 3.89
C TYR A 121 5.56 1.25 4.44
N ARG A 122 5.56 -0.05 4.78
CA ARG A 122 4.38 -0.76 5.25
C ARG A 122 4.60 -1.42 6.60
N PHE A 123 3.68 -1.18 7.52
CA PHE A 123 3.57 -1.94 8.75
C PHE A 123 2.19 -2.61 8.82
N ILE A 124 2.16 -3.93 9.02
CA ILE A 124 0.90 -4.68 9.20
C ILE A 124 0.74 -5.01 10.68
N MET A 125 -0.36 -4.53 11.26
CA MET A 125 -0.77 -4.84 12.62
C MET A 125 -2.06 -5.67 12.57
N THR A 126 -2.13 -6.73 13.37
CA THR A 126 -3.34 -7.55 13.44
C THR A 126 -3.93 -7.52 14.85
N PHE A 127 -5.23 -7.32 14.94
CA PHE A 127 -6.01 -7.58 16.15
C PHE A 127 -6.95 -8.77 15.88
N ARG A 128 -7.39 -9.42 16.95
CA ARG A 128 -8.64 -10.19 16.89
C ARG A 128 -9.78 -9.22 17.23
N VAL A 129 -10.91 -9.29 16.54
CA VAL A 129 -12.08 -8.40 16.76
C VAL A 129 -12.45 -8.29 18.24
N GLU A 130 -12.52 -9.42 18.94
CA GLU A 130 -12.83 -9.52 20.38
C GLU A 130 -11.86 -8.73 21.27
N GLY A 131 -10.63 -8.52 20.80
CA GLY A 131 -9.57 -7.82 21.52
C GLY A 131 -9.25 -6.43 20.95
N PHE A 132 -10.06 -5.92 20.03
CA PHE A 132 -9.90 -4.59 19.44
C PHE A 132 -10.70 -3.54 20.22
N SER A 133 -10.06 -2.40 20.48
CA SER A 133 -10.72 -1.19 20.97
C SER A 133 -9.92 0.02 20.52
N VAL A 134 -10.57 1.18 20.41
CA VAL A 134 -9.89 2.43 20.04
C VAL A 134 -8.75 2.77 21.01
N PRO A 135 -8.92 2.71 22.35
CA PRO A 135 -7.83 2.99 23.28
C PRO A 135 -6.62 2.06 23.11
N LYS A 136 -6.85 0.77 22.81
CA LYS A 136 -5.77 -0.18 22.60
C LYS A 136 -5.04 0.09 21.28
N LEU A 137 -5.75 0.46 20.22
CA LEU A 137 -5.11 0.88 18.97
C LEU A 137 -4.24 2.13 19.20
N GLU A 138 -4.75 3.11 19.95
CA GLU A 138 -4.03 4.34 20.29
C GLU A 138 -2.76 4.05 21.10
N GLU A 139 -2.83 3.19 22.12
CA GLU A 139 -1.68 2.73 22.90
C GLU A 139 -0.62 2.08 21.99
N ARG A 140 -1.01 1.11 21.17
CA ARG A 140 -0.09 0.41 20.26
C ARG A 140 0.54 1.33 19.21
N LEU A 141 -0.23 2.28 18.68
CA LEU A 141 0.27 3.29 17.75
C LEU A 141 1.26 4.23 18.44
N THR A 142 0.95 4.66 19.66
CA THR A 142 1.81 5.53 20.47
C THR A 142 3.14 4.84 20.78
N ASP A 143 3.12 3.56 21.17
CA ASP A 143 4.33 2.77 21.42
C ASP A 143 5.24 2.74 20.18
N LEU A 144 4.68 2.44 19.01
CA LEU A 144 5.43 2.38 17.74
C LEU A 144 6.11 3.72 17.42
N MET A 145 5.41 4.82 17.66
CA MET A 145 5.92 6.16 17.39
C MET A 145 6.97 6.59 18.41
N GLN A 146 6.75 6.35 19.71
CA GLN A 146 7.69 6.72 20.77
C GLN A 146 8.99 5.92 20.71
N GLN A 147 8.91 4.64 20.31
CA GLN A 147 10.08 3.80 20.08
C GLN A 147 10.77 4.08 18.74
N ASN A 148 10.26 5.03 17.96
CA ASN A 148 10.74 5.38 16.62
C ASN A 148 10.84 4.17 15.68
N ILE A 149 9.93 3.21 15.83
CA ILE A 149 9.85 1.99 15.01
C ILE A 149 9.13 2.30 13.71
N PHE A 150 7.98 2.98 13.79
CA PHE A 150 7.17 3.30 12.62
C PHE A 150 6.29 4.52 12.90
N LYS A 151 6.29 5.50 11.99
CA LYS A 151 5.46 6.70 12.06
C LYS A 151 4.55 6.74 10.83
N PRO A 152 3.28 6.30 10.93
CA PRO A 152 2.40 6.23 9.78
C PRO A 152 2.01 7.63 9.28
N TYR A 153 1.96 7.77 7.97
CA TYR A 153 1.27 8.85 7.27
C TYR A 153 -0.21 8.49 7.02
N VAL A 154 -0.49 7.22 6.66
CA VAL A 154 -1.85 6.68 6.52
C VAL A 154 -2.07 5.55 7.52
N VAL A 155 -3.23 5.55 8.18
CA VAL A 155 -3.72 4.40 8.95
C VAL A 155 -4.95 3.83 8.25
N ILE A 156 -4.91 2.53 7.95
CA ILE A 156 -6.03 1.79 7.36
C ILE A 156 -6.55 0.82 8.41
N LEU A 157 -7.85 0.82 8.65
CA LEU A 157 -8.54 -0.18 9.47
C LEU A 157 -9.38 -1.07 8.55
N ASP A 158 -9.03 -2.34 8.41
CA ASP A 158 -9.76 -3.32 7.61
C ASP A 158 -10.43 -4.39 8.48
N GLY A 159 -11.65 -4.77 8.09
CA GLY A 159 -12.43 -5.80 8.74
C GLY A 159 -13.34 -5.34 9.88
N LEU A 160 -13.62 -4.03 9.99
CA LEU A 160 -14.58 -3.51 10.96
C LEU A 160 -16.00 -3.92 10.53
N LYS A 161 -16.71 -4.62 11.41
CA LYS A 161 -18.10 -5.05 11.18
C LYS A 161 -19.05 -4.08 11.87
N PHE A 162 -20.07 -3.63 11.16
CA PHE A 162 -21.11 -2.72 11.68
C PHE A 162 -22.45 -3.43 11.91
N ASP A 163 -22.52 -4.75 11.67
CA ASP A 163 -23.77 -5.50 11.57
C ASP A 163 -24.23 -6.10 12.92
N GLU A 164 -23.69 -5.64 14.04
CA GLU A 164 -24.18 -5.99 15.38
C GLU A 164 -25.09 -4.88 15.89
N SER A 165 -26.39 -5.02 15.57
CA SER A 165 -27.51 -4.38 16.26
C SER A 165 -28.49 -5.45 16.72
#